data_AF-A0A3A9EA46-F1
#
_entry.id   AF-A0A3A9EA46-F1
#
_cell.length_a   1.000
_cell.length_b   1.000
_cell.length_c   1.000
_cell.angle_alpha   90.00
_cell.angle_beta   90.00
_cell.angle_gamma   90.00
#
_symmetry.space_group_name_H-M   'P 1'
#
loop_
_entity.id
_entity.type
_entity.pdbx_description
1 polymer ?
#
loop_
_entity_poly.entity_id
_entity_poly.type
_entity_poly.pdbx_seq_one_letter_code
_entity_poly.pdbx_strand_id
1 'polypeptide(L)'
;MQRVGKFHKVSYEQFLKNCQEIEPKWDENKAKKLYESISLPKRATKGSAGYDFYSPEDFSLRPGETKWILTGIRVEMEENWVLKCYPRSGLGSRYRLQLNNTVGIIDSDYFYSDNEGHIMAKMTNDSKEGK
;
A
#
# COMPACT_ATOMS: atom_id res chain seq x y z
N MET A 1 -24.79 3.43 -0.26
CA MET A 1 -23.77 2.95 -1.22
C MET A 1 -23.41 1.53 -0.83
N GLN A 2 -23.65 0.56 -1.71
CA GLN A 2 -23.26 -0.84 -1.51
C GLN A 2 -21.73 -0.91 -1.38
N ARG A 3 -21.22 -1.66 -0.40
CA ARG A 3 -19.77 -1.90 -0.29
C ARG A 3 -19.40 -2.96 -1.33
N VAL A 4 -18.67 -2.55 -2.36
CA VAL A 4 -18.24 -3.39 -3.49
C VAL A 4 -16.91 -4.13 -3.23
N GLY A 5 -16.28 -3.87 -2.09
CA GLY A 5 -15.09 -4.59 -1.65
C GLY A 5 -14.85 -4.51 -0.15
N LYS A 6 -14.13 -5.49 0.39
CA LYS A 6 -13.78 -5.65 1.79
C LYS A 6 -12.26 -5.81 1.93
N PHE A 7 -11.65 -4.98 2.78
CA PHE A 7 -10.22 -5.07 3.08
C PHE A 7 -9.96 -6.09 4.19
N HIS A 8 -8.89 -6.85 4.03
CA HIS A 8 -8.39 -7.82 4.98
C HIS A 8 -6.88 -7.64 5.15
N LYS A 9 -6.31 -8.19 6.22
CA LYS A 9 -4.85 -8.37 6.28
C LYS A 9 -4.47 -9.61 5.46
N VAL A 10 -3.30 -9.60 4.84
CA VAL A 10 -2.64 -10.86 4.45
C VAL A 10 -2.26 -11.65 5.69
N SER A 11 -1.97 -12.94 5.58
CA SER A 11 -1.43 -13.72 6.69
C SER A 11 -0.11 -13.15 7.18
N TYR A 12 0.24 -13.44 8.44
CA TYR A 12 1.53 -13.03 9.00
C TYR A 12 2.68 -13.69 8.24
N GLU A 13 2.52 -14.96 7.89
CA GLU A 13 3.48 -15.76 7.14
C GLU A 13 3.76 -15.13 5.77
N GLN A 14 2.71 -14.70 5.06
CA GLN A 14 2.86 -14.04 3.77
C GLN A 14 3.46 -12.64 3.91
N PHE A 15 3.08 -11.87 4.94
CA PHE A 15 3.69 -10.57 5.21
C PHE A 15 5.18 -10.70 5.51
N LEU A 16 5.58 -11.63 6.38
CA LEU A 16 6.96 -11.93 6.72
C LEU A 16 7.76 -12.34 5.49
N LYS A 17 7.21 -13.21 4.65
CA LYS A 17 7.83 -13.61 3.37
C LYS A 17 8.12 -12.39 2.50
N ASN A 18 7.16 -11.50 2.30
CA ASN A 18 7.38 -10.29 1.49
C ASN A 18 8.36 -9.31 2.14
N CYS A 19 8.37 -9.19 3.48
CA CYS A 19 9.40 -8.43 4.18
C CYS A 19 10.80 -8.96 3.87
N GLN A 20 11.01 -10.28 3.92
CA GLN A 20 12.30 -10.90 3.64
C GLN A 20 12.73 -10.73 2.18
N GLU A 21 11.79 -10.80 1.23
CA GLU A 21 12.06 -10.63 -0.20
C GLU A 21 12.42 -9.18 -0.56
N ILE A 22 11.73 -8.20 0.02
CA ILE A 22 11.82 -6.79 -0.39
C ILE A 22 12.78 -5.98 0.50
N GLU A 23 12.84 -6.30 1.79
CA GLU A 23 13.66 -5.62 2.80
C GLU A 23 14.41 -6.68 3.66
N PRO A 24 15.35 -7.44 3.07
CA PRO A 24 16.01 -8.59 3.74
C PRO A 24 16.78 -8.23 5.02
N LYS A 25 17.01 -6.94 5.28
CA LYS A 25 17.60 -6.42 6.52
C LYS A 25 16.62 -6.39 7.71
N TRP A 26 15.32 -6.56 7.50
CA TRP A 26 14.36 -6.60 8.59
C TRP A 26 14.36 -7.98 9.22
N ASP A 27 14.61 -8.01 10.53
CA ASP A 27 14.45 -9.23 11.31
C ASP A 27 12.97 -9.57 11.54
N GLU A 28 12.73 -10.79 11.98
CA GLU A 28 11.38 -11.30 12.25
C GLU A 28 10.66 -10.49 13.33
N ASN A 29 11.39 -10.02 14.35
CA ASN A 29 10.82 -9.19 15.41
C ASN A 29 10.27 -7.87 14.87
N LYS A 30 11.00 -7.22 13.95
CA LYS A 30 10.55 -6.01 13.28
C LYS A 30 9.35 -6.31 12.38
N ALA A 31 9.40 -7.37 11.56
CA ALA A 31 8.28 -7.76 10.70
C ALA A 31 7.00 -8.01 11.51
N LYS A 32 7.11 -8.69 12.66
CA LYS A 32 6.00 -8.93 13.59
C LYS A 32 5.39 -7.63 14.12
N LYS A 33 6.23 -6.70 14.60
CA LYS A 33 5.75 -5.38 15.07
C LYS A 33 5.05 -4.58 13.97
N LEU A 34 5.60 -4.59 12.76
CA LEU A 34 4.96 -3.97 11.60
C LEU A 34 3.61 -4.62 11.28
N TYR A 35 3.53 -5.95 11.34
CA TYR A 35 2.28 -6.66 11.07
C TYR A 35 1.18 -6.34 12.09
N GLU A 36 1.54 -6.26 13.36
CA GLU A 36 0.66 -5.88 14.45
C GLU A 36 0.16 -4.43 14.31
N SER A 37 0.96 -3.53 13.73
CA SER A 37 0.60 -2.12 13.50
C SER A 37 -0.28 -1.88 12.27
N ILE A 38 -0.43 -2.87 11.37
CA ILE A 38 -1.25 -2.74 10.15
C ILE A 38 -2.68 -2.30 10.51
N SER A 39 -3.11 -1.22 9.87
CA SER A 39 -4.46 -0.66 9.97
C SER A 39 -5.21 -0.84 8.65
N LEU A 40 -6.45 -1.35 8.73
CA LEU A 40 -7.29 -1.48 7.53
C LEU A 40 -7.62 -0.10 6.93
N PRO A 41 -7.64 0.03 5.58
CA PRO A 41 -7.98 1.28 4.92
C PRO A 41 -9.36 1.81 5.31
N LYS A 42 -9.47 3.13 5.46
CA LYS A 42 -10.71 3.80 5.89
C LYS A 42 -11.01 5.01 5.03
N ARG A 43 -12.29 5.32 4.86
CA ARG A 43 -12.71 6.59 4.27
C ARG A 43 -12.54 7.70 5.30
N ALA A 44 -11.96 8.83 4.90
CA ALA A 44 -11.78 9.98 5.78
C ALA A 44 -13.13 10.61 6.19
N THR A 45 -14.10 10.62 5.28
CA THR A 45 -15.45 11.16 5.51
C THR A 45 -16.50 10.26 4.86
N LYS A 46 -17.78 10.49 5.19
CA LYS A 46 -18.90 9.78 4.54
C LYS A 46 -18.97 10.02 3.03
N GLY A 47 -18.48 11.17 2.54
CA GLY A 47 -18.48 11.54 1.12
C GLY A 47 -17.18 11.26 0.36
N SER A 48 -16.13 10.76 1.03
CA SER A 48 -14.85 10.44 0.39
C SER A 48 -15.07 9.36 -0.67
N ALA A 49 -14.48 9.50 -1.86
CA ALA A 49 -14.61 8.50 -2.94
C ALA A 49 -13.75 7.25 -2.71
N GLY A 50 -12.55 7.43 -2.14
CA GLY A 50 -11.58 6.35 -1.87
C GLY A 50 -11.34 6.09 -0.39
N TYR A 51 -10.47 5.11 -0.14
CA TYR A 51 -10.00 4.72 1.19
C TYR A 51 -8.52 5.13 1.33
N ASP A 52 -8.15 5.72 2.46
CA ASP A 52 -6.76 6.01 2.76
C ASP A 52 -6.08 4.72 3.25
N PHE A 53 -4.96 4.37 2.61
CA PHE A 53 -4.04 3.31 3.05
C PHE A 53 -2.99 3.90 4.00
N TYR A 54 -2.47 3.05 4.89
CA TYR A 54 -1.48 3.42 5.90
C TYR A 54 -0.18 2.65 5.65
N SER A 55 0.96 3.31 5.84
CA SER A 55 2.25 2.63 5.91
C SER A 55 2.40 2.01 7.30
N PRO A 56 2.72 0.70 7.44
CA PRO A 56 3.01 0.11 8.74
C PRO A 56 4.35 0.58 9.34
N GLU A 57 5.21 1.16 8.49
CA GLU A 57 6.53 1.67 8.88
C GLU A 57 6.66 3.18 8.70
N ASP A 58 7.48 3.78 9.55
CA ASP A 58 8.03 5.12 9.35
C ASP A 58 9.22 5.08 8.40
N PHE A 59 9.27 6.03 7.47
CA PHE A 59 10.38 6.17 6.54
C PHE A 59 10.56 7.62 6.09
N SER A 60 11.72 7.90 5.52
CA SER A 60 11.99 9.15 4.81
C SER A 60 12.43 8.80 3.40
N LEU A 61 12.00 9.61 2.43
CA LEU A 61 12.43 9.51 1.04
C LEU A 61 13.07 10.84 0.66
N ARG A 62 14.37 10.82 0.38
CA ARG A 62 15.08 11.96 -0.19
C ARG A 62 14.69 12.14 -1.66
N PRO A 63 14.92 13.33 -2.25
CA PRO A 63 14.72 13.55 -3.68
C PRO A 63 15.40 12.45 -4.53
N GLY A 64 14.66 11.86 -5.46
CA GLY A 64 15.12 10.75 -6.32
C GLY A 64 15.04 9.35 -5.68
N GLU A 65 14.80 9.24 -4.38
CA GLU A 65 14.68 7.93 -3.73
C GLU A 65 13.35 7.25 -4.03
N THR A 66 13.40 5.91 -4.07
CA THR A 66 12.24 5.05 -4.25
C THR A 66 12.23 3.96 -3.18
N LYS A 67 11.05 3.65 -2.65
CA LYS A 67 10.86 2.61 -1.63
C LYS A 67 9.59 1.81 -1.87
N TRP A 68 9.67 0.52 -1.59
CA TRP A 68 8.50 -0.34 -1.47
C TRP A 68 7.86 -0.16 -0.10
N ILE A 69 6.55 0.00 -0.08
CA ILE A 69 5.70 0.04 1.11
C ILE A 69 4.86 -1.24 1.11
N LEU A 70 5.10 -2.08 2.10
CA LEU A 70 4.33 -3.29 2.36
C LEU A 70 3.12 -2.93 3.22
N THR A 71 1.94 -2.79 2.61
CA THR A 71 0.76 -2.30 3.35
C THR A 71 0.20 -3.36 4.31
N GLY A 72 0.46 -4.63 4.03
CA GLY A 72 -0.13 -5.77 4.72
C GLY A 72 -1.62 -5.96 4.42
N ILE A 73 -2.16 -5.28 3.42
CA ILE A 73 -3.57 -5.29 3.07
C ILE A 73 -3.80 -6.07 1.78
N ARG A 74 -4.90 -6.83 1.75
CA ARG A 74 -5.51 -7.43 0.56
C ARG A 74 -6.98 -7.02 0.48
N VAL A 75 -7.58 -7.12 -0.69
CA VAL A 75 -8.99 -6.71 -0.92
C VAL A 75 -9.76 -7.81 -1.62
N GLU A 76 -10.90 -8.17 -1.04
CA GLU A 76 -11.90 -9.04 -1.65
C GLU A 76 -12.94 -8.14 -2.33
N MET A 77 -13.25 -8.37 -3.60
CA MET A 77 -14.23 -7.58 -4.34
C MET A 77 -15.02 -8.46 -5.31
N GLU A 78 -16.19 -7.98 -5.74
CA GLU A 78 -16.99 -8.68 -6.76
C GLU A 78 -16.22 -8.77 -8.09
N GLU A 79 -16.51 -9.81 -8.86
CA GLU A 79 -15.92 -10.00 -10.19
C GLU A 79 -16.21 -8.79 -11.11
N ASN A 80 -15.27 -8.47 -12.00
CA ASN A 80 -15.31 -7.32 -12.91
C ASN A 80 -15.17 -5.94 -12.24
N TRP A 81 -14.85 -5.88 -10.95
CA TRP A 81 -14.44 -4.65 -10.29
C TRP A 81 -12.93 -4.49 -10.29
N VAL A 82 -12.50 -3.23 -10.17
CA VAL A 82 -11.10 -2.84 -10.04
C VAL A 82 -10.95 -1.87 -8.88
N LEU A 83 -9.99 -2.12 -8.00
CA LEU A 83 -9.51 -1.11 -7.06
C LEU A 83 -8.34 -0.35 -7.70
N LYS A 84 -8.48 0.97 -7.79
CA LYS A 84 -7.43 1.86 -8.30
C LYS A 84 -6.78 2.62 -7.16
N CYS A 85 -5.48 2.44 -6.99
CA CYS A 85 -4.65 3.14 -6.01
C CYS A 85 -4.03 4.39 -6.62
N TYR A 86 -4.24 5.54 -5.97
CA TYR A 86 -3.72 6.84 -6.39
C TYR A 86 -2.90 7.47 -5.26
N PRO A 87 -1.86 8.28 -5.56
CA PRO A 87 -1.26 9.15 -4.57
C PRO A 87 -2.30 10.12 -4.01
N ARG A 88 -2.26 10.38 -2.69
CA ARG A 88 -3.12 11.43 -2.11
C ARG A 88 -2.74 12.78 -2.73
N SER A 89 -3.75 13.56 -3.14
CA SER A 89 -3.54 14.82 -3.88
C SER A 89 -2.58 15.80 -3.19
N GLY A 90 -2.67 15.91 -1.86
CA GLY A 90 -1.76 16.75 -1.07
C GLY A 90 -0.31 16.28 -1.11
N LEU A 91 -0.06 14.96 -1.09
CA LEU A 91 1.29 14.41 -1.15
C LEU A 91 1.92 14.58 -2.54
N GLY A 92 1.14 14.29 -3.58
CA GLY A 92 1.59 14.46 -4.97
C GLY A 92 1.87 15.91 -5.34
N SER A 93 1.00 16.85 -4.93
CA SER A 93 1.16 18.27 -5.26
C SER A 93 2.25 18.98 -4.46
N ARG A 94 2.36 18.71 -3.15
CA ARG A 94 3.31 19.43 -2.27
C ARG A 94 4.72 18.83 -2.27
N TYR A 95 4.81 17.50 -2.31
CA TYR A 95 6.09 16.79 -2.12
C TYR A 95 6.54 16.05 -3.38
N ARG A 96 5.78 16.13 -4.49
CA ARG A 96 6.03 15.36 -5.71
C ARG A 96 6.20 13.87 -5.43
N LEU A 97 5.44 13.37 -4.46
CA LEU A 97 5.42 11.96 -4.10
C LEU A 97 4.51 11.21 -5.09
N GLN A 98 5.07 10.22 -5.79
CA GLN A 98 4.40 9.51 -6.87
C GLN A 98 4.39 8.00 -6.62
N LEU A 99 3.35 7.32 -7.14
CA LEU A 99 3.40 5.89 -7.35
C LEU A 99 4.24 5.61 -8.59
N ASN A 100 5.22 4.71 -8.49
CA ASN A 100 6.15 4.41 -9.57
C ASN A 100 5.44 3.80 -10.80
N ASN A 101 4.31 3.13 -10.60
CA ASN A 101 3.44 2.61 -11.65
C ASN A 101 2.28 3.55 -12.03
N THR A 102 2.32 4.82 -11.60
CA THR A 102 1.28 5.85 -11.82
C THR A 102 -0.05 5.57 -11.10
N VAL A 103 -0.72 4.47 -11.43
CA VAL A 103 -1.96 3.99 -10.81
C VAL A 103 -1.78 2.52 -10.48
N GLY A 104 -1.98 2.15 -9.21
CA GLY A 104 -2.05 0.74 -8.84
C GLY A 104 -3.38 0.15 -9.29
N ILE A 105 -3.35 -0.79 -10.21
CA ILE A 105 -4.53 -1.54 -10.66
C ILE A 105 -4.56 -2.86 -9.88
N ILE A 106 -5.61 -3.06 -9.09
CA ILE A 106 -5.84 -4.28 -8.34
C ILE A 106 -7.10 -4.93 -8.90
N ASP A 107 -6.90 -6.05 -9.59
CA ASP A 107 -7.97 -6.85 -10.18
C ASP A 107 -8.71 -7.68 -9.10
N SER A 108 -9.95 -8.07 -9.39
CA SER A 108 -10.80 -8.78 -8.41
C SER A 108 -10.25 -10.15 -8.01
N ASP A 109 -9.60 -10.84 -8.94
CA ASP A 109 -9.00 -12.16 -8.73
C ASP A 109 -7.61 -12.10 -8.08
N TYR A 110 -6.98 -10.92 -8.01
CA TYR A 110 -5.70 -10.73 -7.33
C TYR A 110 -5.75 -11.17 -5.87
N PHE A 111 -6.94 -11.14 -5.23
CA PHE A 111 -7.13 -11.65 -3.87
C PHE A 111 -6.68 -13.11 -3.67
N TYR A 112 -6.68 -13.92 -4.72
CA TYR A 112 -6.33 -15.35 -4.68
C TYR A 112 -4.93 -15.65 -5.23
N SER A 113 -4.12 -14.62 -5.50
CA SER A 113 -2.75 -14.80 -6.01
C SER A 113 -1.82 -15.46 -4.98
N ASP A 114 -0.66 -15.92 -5.44
CA ASP A 114 0.37 -16.59 -4.62
C ASP A 114 0.88 -15.75 -3.45
N ASN A 115 0.78 -14.42 -3.52
CA ASN A 115 1.13 -13.51 -2.43
C ASN A 115 -0.10 -13.08 -1.61
N GLU A 116 -1.19 -13.85 -1.65
CA GLU A 116 -2.47 -13.57 -0.99
C GLU A 116 -3.14 -12.24 -1.41
N GLY A 117 -2.81 -11.72 -2.59
CA GLY A 117 -3.27 -10.42 -3.03
C GLY A 117 -2.71 -9.26 -2.21
N HIS A 118 -1.50 -9.39 -1.66
CA HIS A 118 -0.83 -8.33 -0.91
C HIS A 118 -0.65 -7.08 -1.77
N ILE A 119 -1.43 -6.03 -1.48
CA ILE A 119 -1.31 -4.73 -2.13
C ILE A 119 -0.05 -4.04 -1.59
N MET A 120 0.93 -3.85 -2.46
CA MET A 120 2.18 -3.15 -2.14
C MET A 120 2.30 -1.89 -2.99
N ALA A 121 2.90 -0.83 -2.46
CA ALA A 121 3.06 0.42 -3.17
C ALA A 121 4.54 0.77 -3.32
N LYS A 122 5.02 0.92 -4.55
CA LYS A 122 6.36 1.47 -4.81
C LYS A 122 6.24 2.98 -4.99
N MET A 123 6.80 3.72 -4.05
CA MET A 123 6.68 5.19 -3.99
C MET A 123 8.02 5.84 -4.32
N THR A 124 8.00 6.89 -5.13
CA THR A 124 9.17 7.69 -5.51
C THR A 124 8.96 9.14 -5.09
N ASN A 125 9.97 9.73 -4.46
CA ASN A 125 10.01 11.19 -4.25
C ASN A 125 10.65 11.84 -5.49
N ASP A 126 9.83 12.42 -6.37
CA ASP A 126 10.27 13.08 -7.61
C ASP A 126 10.49 14.60 -7.42
N SER A 127 10.73 15.05 -6.18
CA SER A 127 11.17 16.43 -5.95
C SER A 127 12.55 16.68 -6.56
N LYS A 128 12.79 17.92 -7.00
CA LYS A 128 14.08 18.35 -7.54
C LYS A 128 14.72 19.25 -6.51
N GLU A 129 15.91 18.92 -6.04
CA GLU A 129 16.67 19.81 -5.16
C GLU A 129 16.95 21.14 -5.89
N GLY A 130 16.79 22.27 -5.18
CA GLY A 130 17.13 23.60 -5.69
C GLY A 130 16.08 24.26 -6.60
N LYS A 131 14.82 23.81 -6.59
CA LYS A 131 13.68 24.51 -7.18
C LYS A 131 12.54 24.69 -6.19
#